data_AF-A3W5T0-F1
#
_entry.id   AF-A3W5T0-F1
#
_cell.length_a   1.000
_cell.length_b   1.000
_cell.length_c   1.000
_cell.angle_alpha   90.00
_cell.angle_beta   90.00
_cell.angle_gamma   90.00
#
_symmetry.space_group_name_H-M   'P 1'
#
loop_
_entity.id
_entity.type
_entity.pdbx_description
1 polymer ?
#
loop_
_entity_poly.entity_id
_entity_poly.type
_entity_poly.pdbx_seq_one_letter_code
_entity_poly.pdbx_strand_id
1 'polypeptide(L)'
;MREMNCDDSNSGGAGNNLMTGGAGADQFVFSAFFDGESDVITDFEYGIDRFFIRRFDPDTGVENISNGGNGLAGFVAAMNIVDTDAGAQMTVNGNTILVEGITAAQLTVDDFTFL
;
A
#
# COMPACT_ATOMS: atom_id res chain seq x y z
N MET A 1 9.29 14.32 -5.16
CA MET A 1 8.18 13.63 -4.50
C MET A 1 6.92 13.88 -5.29
N ARG A 2 6.50 12.88 -6.08
CA ARG A 2 5.16 12.86 -6.67
C ARG A 2 4.29 11.96 -5.81
N GLU A 3 3.03 12.31 -5.69
CA GLU A 3 2.05 11.54 -4.95
C GLU A 3 1.13 10.85 -5.95
N MET A 4 0.87 9.57 -5.73
CA MET A 4 -0.10 8.78 -6.47
C MET A 4 -1.18 8.30 -5.52
N ASN A 5 -2.40 8.78 -5.74
CA ASN A 5 -3.55 8.43 -4.90
C ASN A 5 -4.31 7.27 -5.53
N CYS A 6 -4.36 6.13 -4.84
CA CYS A 6 -5.14 4.96 -5.27
C CYS A 6 -6.65 5.28 -5.24
N ASP A 7 -7.12 5.91 -4.14
CA ASP A 7 -8.55 6.00 -3.85
C ASP A 7 -9.15 7.42 -3.93
N ASP A 8 -8.38 8.42 -4.38
CA ASP A 8 -8.98 9.74 -4.61
C ASP A 8 -9.87 9.67 -5.84
N SER A 9 -11.07 10.22 -5.72
CA SER A 9 -12.09 10.36 -6.77
C SER A 9 -11.57 10.90 -8.11
N ASN A 10 -10.41 11.55 -8.12
CA ASN A 10 -9.78 12.14 -9.30
C ASN A 10 -8.68 11.28 -9.96
N SER A 11 -8.29 10.14 -9.37
CA SER A 11 -7.26 9.23 -9.90
C SER A 11 -7.72 7.78 -10.14
N GLY A 12 -9.00 7.47 -9.89
CA GLY A 12 -9.59 6.17 -10.23
C GLY A 12 -10.73 5.78 -9.29
N GLY A 13 -10.63 6.18 -8.02
CA GLY A 13 -11.56 5.73 -6.98
C GLY A 13 -11.53 4.20 -6.81
N ALA A 14 -12.47 3.70 -5.99
CA ALA A 14 -12.68 2.28 -5.75
C ALA A 14 -12.59 1.41 -7.02
N GLY A 15 -12.01 0.23 -6.88
CA GLY A 15 -11.76 -0.76 -7.92
C GLY A 15 -10.27 -0.98 -8.16
N ASN A 16 -9.95 -2.05 -8.89
CA ASN A 16 -8.57 -2.46 -9.19
C ASN A 16 -7.77 -1.36 -9.91
N ASN A 17 -6.70 -0.87 -9.29
CA ASN A 17 -5.86 0.20 -9.82
C ASN A 17 -4.49 -0.31 -10.31
N LEU A 18 -3.96 0.35 -11.34
CA LEU A 18 -2.61 0.13 -11.86
C LEU A 18 -1.82 1.44 -11.74
N MET A 19 -0.72 1.43 -10.99
CA MET A 19 0.04 2.62 -10.62
C MET A 19 1.50 2.54 -11.08
N THR A 20 1.99 3.67 -11.59
CA THR A 20 3.37 3.84 -12.10
C THR A 20 3.88 5.23 -11.70
N GLY A 21 4.87 5.30 -10.80
CA GLY A 21 5.40 6.56 -10.25
C GLY A 21 6.34 7.29 -11.22
N GLY A 22 7.11 6.50 -11.96
CA GLY A 22 8.20 6.94 -12.81
C GLY A 22 9.51 7.00 -12.04
N ALA A 23 10.39 7.92 -12.44
CA ALA A 23 11.68 8.08 -11.80
C ALA A 23 11.62 9.09 -10.65
N GLY A 24 12.33 8.77 -9.57
CA GLY A 24 12.48 9.65 -8.40
C GLY A 24 11.78 9.08 -7.18
N ALA A 25 11.87 9.78 -6.05
CA ALA A 25 11.18 9.38 -4.83
C ALA A 25 9.69 9.71 -4.95
N ASP A 26 8.86 8.68 -5.05
CA ASP A 26 7.41 8.75 -5.18
C ASP A 26 6.70 8.18 -3.95
N GLN A 27 5.46 8.63 -3.75
CA GLN A 27 4.62 8.21 -2.63
C GLN A 27 3.31 7.60 -3.13
N PHE A 28 3.06 6.35 -2.74
CA PHE A 28 1.83 5.61 -3.04
C PHE A 28 0.87 5.73 -1.87
N VAL A 29 -0.26 6.38 -2.09
CA VAL A 29 -1.21 6.77 -1.04
C VAL A 29 -2.46 5.89 -1.12
N PHE A 30 -2.71 5.14 -0.05
CA PHE A 30 -3.91 4.34 0.15
C PHE A 30 -4.73 4.91 1.30
N SER A 31 -5.98 5.26 1.00
CA SER A 31 -6.88 5.91 1.95
C SER A 31 -8.02 4.99 2.38
N ALA A 32 -8.41 4.05 1.52
CA ALA A 32 -9.42 3.05 1.80
C ALA A 32 -9.00 1.70 1.21
N PHE A 33 -9.62 0.62 1.67
CA PHE A 33 -9.37 -0.73 1.16
C PHE A 33 -10.69 -1.48 1.12
N PHE A 34 -11.02 -2.05 -0.03
CA PHE A 34 -12.28 -2.77 -0.22
C PHE A 34 -12.04 -4.25 -0.52
N ASP A 35 -12.82 -5.11 0.11
CA ASP A 35 -12.71 -6.55 -0.05
C ASP A 35 -12.92 -6.97 -1.51
N GLY A 36 -12.00 -7.79 -2.04
CA GLY A 36 -12.03 -8.27 -3.42
C GLY A 36 -11.36 -7.37 -4.46
N GLU A 37 -10.83 -6.21 -4.06
CA GLU A 37 -10.03 -5.36 -4.94
C GLU A 37 -8.58 -5.86 -5.08
N SER A 38 -7.97 -5.51 -6.21
CA SER A 38 -6.59 -5.88 -6.51
C SER A 38 -5.86 -4.74 -7.21
N ASP A 39 -4.89 -4.15 -6.51
CA ASP A 39 -4.07 -3.05 -7.02
C ASP A 39 -2.68 -3.55 -7.41
N VAL A 40 -2.07 -2.87 -8.37
CA VAL A 40 -0.74 -3.20 -8.88
C VAL A 40 0.12 -1.95 -8.98
N ILE A 41 1.31 -2.02 -8.39
CA ILE A 41 2.36 -1.01 -8.51
C ILE A 41 3.48 -1.60 -9.38
N THR A 42 3.79 -0.90 -10.46
CA THR A 42 4.61 -1.45 -11.56
C THR A 42 6.09 -1.10 -11.49
N ASP A 43 6.48 -0.07 -10.73
CA ASP A 43 7.82 0.50 -10.78
C ASP A 43 8.35 1.01 -9.44
N PHE A 44 7.93 0.40 -8.33
CA PHE A 44 8.40 0.77 -6.99
C PHE A 44 9.93 0.63 -6.85
N GLU A 45 10.60 1.72 -6.49
CA GLU A 45 12.03 1.75 -6.24
C GLU A 45 12.34 1.59 -4.74
N TYR A 46 12.83 0.40 -4.36
CA TYR A 46 13.21 0.10 -2.97
C TYR A 46 14.21 1.12 -2.39
N GLY A 47 13.91 1.61 -1.19
CA GLY A 47 14.74 2.59 -0.48
C GLY A 47 14.57 4.03 -0.96
N ILE A 48 13.77 4.27 -2.01
CA ILE A 48 13.51 5.58 -2.60
C ILE A 48 12.02 5.93 -2.48
N ASP A 49 11.14 5.01 -2.87
CA ASP A 49 9.70 5.19 -2.81
C ASP A 49 9.12 4.84 -1.45
N ARG A 50 7.92 5.35 -1.18
CA ARG A 50 7.23 5.19 0.11
C ARG A 50 5.74 4.91 -0.05
N PHE A 51 5.20 4.21 0.93
CA PHE A 51 3.77 4.01 1.11
C PHE A 51 3.23 4.95 2.19
N PHE A 52 2.10 5.57 1.91
CA PHE A 52 1.31 6.29 2.89
C PHE A 52 -0.03 5.59 3.06
N ILE A 53 -0.26 5.08 4.26
CA ILE A 53 -1.42 4.24 4.57
C ILE A 53 -2.26 4.94 5.63
N ARG A 54 -3.51 5.27 5.29
CA ARG A 54 -4.46 5.72 6.31
C ARG A 54 -4.96 4.54 7.12
N ARG A 55 -4.91 4.65 8.44
CA ARG A 55 -5.42 3.62 9.36
C ARG A 55 -6.93 3.63 9.46
N PHE A 56 -7.55 4.75 9.13
CA PHE A 56 -9.00 4.89 9.05
C PHE A 56 -9.37 5.49 7.70
N ASP A 57 -10.41 4.94 7.09
CA ASP A 57 -11.04 5.51 5.91
C ASP A 57 -11.52 6.93 6.24
N PRO A 58 -11.07 7.97 5.51
CA PRO A 58 -11.43 9.35 5.80
C PRO A 58 -12.90 9.69 5.53
N ASP A 59 -13.59 8.93 4.67
CA ASP A 59 -14.99 9.14 4.30
C ASP A 59 -15.95 8.37 5.21
N THR A 60 -15.57 7.15 5.61
CA THR A 60 -16.45 6.27 6.42
C THR A 60 -16.06 6.16 7.89
N GLY A 61 -14.80 6.45 8.24
CA GLY A 61 -14.25 6.30 9.59
C GLY A 61 -13.98 4.84 9.99
N VAL A 62 -14.13 3.89 9.07
CA VAL A 62 -13.84 2.47 9.31
C VAL A 62 -12.34 2.26 9.46
N GLU A 63 -11.92 1.40 10.40
CA GLU A 63 -10.52 1.04 10.57
C GLU A 63 -10.04 0.16 9.40
N ASN A 64 -9.03 0.64 8.67
CA ASN A 64 -8.38 -0.06 7.57
C ASN A 64 -7.45 -1.16 8.07
N ILE A 65 -6.68 -0.86 9.12
CA ILE A 65 -5.67 -1.77 9.65
C ILE A 65 -5.35 -1.46 11.10
N SER A 66 -5.21 -2.50 11.91
CA SER A 66 -4.79 -2.43 13.30
C SER A 66 -3.41 -3.04 13.50
N ASN A 67 -2.59 -2.47 14.38
CA ASN A 67 -1.25 -3.01 14.69
C ASN A 67 -1.24 -4.03 15.84
N GLY A 68 -2.40 -4.33 16.43
CA GLY A 68 -2.51 -5.22 17.59
C GLY A 68 -1.71 -4.78 18.81
N GLY A 69 -1.37 -3.48 18.92
CA GLY A 69 -0.54 -2.94 20.00
C GLY A 69 0.98 -3.05 19.79
N ASN A 70 1.45 -3.47 18.62
CA ASN A 70 2.87 -3.75 18.36
C ASN A 70 3.62 -2.60 17.65
N GLY A 71 3.17 -1.35 17.83
CA GLY A 71 3.80 -0.18 17.22
C GLY A 71 3.75 -0.20 15.68
N LEU A 72 4.77 0.36 15.03
CA LEU A 72 4.85 0.45 13.57
C LEU A 72 5.00 -0.94 12.91
N ALA A 73 5.83 -1.79 13.49
CA ALA A 73 6.04 -3.16 13.01
C ALA A 73 4.75 -3.99 13.03
N GLY A 74 3.83 -3.71 13.96
CA GLY A 74 2.53 -4.36 14.00
C GLY A 74 1.65 -4.07 12.78
N PHE A 75 1.75 -2.88 12.18
CA PHE A 75 1.01 -2.57 10.95
C PHE A 75 1.57 -3.34 9.76
N VAL A 76 2.90 -3.33 9.59
CA VAL A 76 3.56 -4.08 8.50
C VAL A 76 3.32 -5.58 8.65
N ALA A 77 3.31 -6.11 9.89
CA ALA A 77 2.95 -7.50 10.15
C ALA A 77 1.48 -7.79 9.79
N ALA A 78 0.57 -6.87 10.11
CA ALA A 78 -0.86 -7.02 9.80
C ALA A 78 -1.17 -7.00 8.30
N MET A 79 -0.30 -6.41 7.48
CA MET A 79 -0.39 -6.44 6.01
C MET A 79 -0.10 -7.80 5.41
N ASN A 80 0.44 -8.76 6.17
CA ASN A 80 0.74 -10.12 5.72
C ASN A 80 1.49 -10.14 4.37
N ILE A 81 2.60 -9.41 4.29
CA ILE A 81 3.37 -9.28 3.05
C ILE A 81 4.03 -10.62 2.71
N VAL A 82 3.76 -11.12 1.51
CA VAL A 82 4.27 -12.40 1.01
C VAL A 82 4.92 -12.25 -0.36
N ASP A 83 5.90 -13.09 -0.65
CA ASP A 83 6.47 -13.20 -2.00
C ASP A 83 5.50 -13.92 -2.94
N THR A 84 5.46 -13.46 -4.18
CA THR A 84 4.78 -14.09 -5.32
C THR A 84 5.76 -14.21 -6.49
N ASP A 85 5.35 -14.86 -7.57
CA ASP A 85 6.18 -14.94 -8.79
C ASP A 85 6.39 -13.56 -9.45
N ALA A 86 5.49 -12.61 -9.23
CA ALA A 86 5.53 -11.28 -9.84
C ALA A 86 6.19 -10.20 -8.95
N GLY A 87 6.24 -10.43 -7.64
CA GLY A 87 6.80 -9.51 -6.67
C GLY A 87 6.23 -9.69 -5.26
N ALA A 88 6.19 -8.62 -4.47
CA ALA A 88 5.66 -8.64 -3.11
C ALA A 88 4.15 -8.33 -3.12
N GLN A 89 3.34 -9.16 -2.47
CA GLN A 89 1.92 -8.90 -2.29
C GLN A 89 1.61 -8.61 -0.83
N MET A 90 0.89 -7.52 -0.57
CA MET A 90 0.32 -7.19 0.74
C MET A 90 -1.21 -7.29 0.70
N THR A 91 -1.83 -7.47 1.87
CA THR A 91 -3.29 -7.58 2.01
C THR A 91 -3.79 -6.73 3.17
N VAL A 92 -4.78 -5.89 2.91
CA VAL A 92 -5.42 -5.03 3.91
C VAL A 92 -6.94 -5.07 3.68
N ASN A 93 -7.71 -5.47 4.70
CA ASN A 93 -9.18 -5.58 4.62
C ASN A 93 -9.73 -6.33 3.38
N GLY A 94 -8.98 -7.31 2.87
CA GLY A 94 -9.37 -8.10 1.70
C GLY A 94 -8.98 -7.51 0.34
N ASN A 95 -8.47 -6.27 0.30
CA ASN A 95 -7.76 -5.74 -0.87
C ASN A 95 -6.36 -6.35 -0.93
N THR A 96 -5.93 -6.81 -2.11
CA THR A 96 -4.56 -7.23 -2.39
C THR A 96 -3.80 -6.18 -3.19
N ILE A 97 -2.62 -5.79 -2.73
CA ILE A 97 -1.73 -4.87 -3.48
C ILE A 97 -0.47 -5.61 -3.87
N LEU A 98 -0.25 -5.77 -5.16
CA LEU A 98 0.97 -6.35 -5.74
C LEU A 98 1.96 -5.22 -6.06
N VAL A 99 3.20 -5.38 -5.59
CA VAL A 99 4.33 -4.53 -5.94
C VAL A 99 5.29 -5.36 -6.79
N GLU A 100 5.33 -5.07 -8.08
CA GLU A 100 6.08 -5.85 -9.06
C GLU A 100 7.60 -5.67 -8.88
N GLY A 101 8.35 -6.73 -9.19
CA GLY A 101 9.81 -6.66 -9.32
C GLY A 101 10.59 -6.53 -8.01
N ILE A 102 9.92 -6.55 -6.86
CA ILE A 102 10.56 -6.57 -5.53
C ILE A 102 10.15 -7.80 -4.72
N THR A 103 10.92 -8.10 -3.68
CA THR A 103 10.61 -9.16 -2.71
C THR A 103 9.92 -8.59 -1.48
N ALA A 104 9.15 -9.41 -0.78
CA ALA A 104 8.50 -9.06 0.49
C ALA A 104 9.52 -8.58 1.53
N ALA A 105 10.72 -9.16 1.54
CA ALA A 105 11.80 -8.77 2.44
C ALA A 105 12.34 -7.36 2.20
N GLN A 106 12.10 -6.77 1.03
CA GLN A 106 12.46 -5.38 0.71
C GLN A 106 11.43 -4.38 1.21
N LEU A 107 10.20 -4.81 1.54
CA LEU A 107 9.20 -3.93 2.14
C LEU A 107 9.33 -3.96 3.66
N THR A 108 10.04 -2.97 4.19
CA THR A 108 10.34 -2.84 5.61
C THR A 108 9.53 -1.72 6.24
N VAL A 109 9.56 -1.62 7.58
CA VAL A 109 8.89 -0.53 8.32
C VAL A 109 9.30 0.87 7.86
N ASP A 110 10.50 1.04 7.29
CA ASP A 110 11.00 2.34 6.83
C ASP A 110 10.34 2.80 5.52
N ASP A 111 9.68 1.88 4.81
CA ASP A 111 8.99 2.15 3.56
C ASP A 111 7.54 2.62 3.78
N PHE A 112 7.02 2.55 5.01
CA PHE A 112 5.62 2.87 5.32
C PHE A 112 5.47 4.01 6.33
N THR A 113 4.51 4.89 6.06
CA THR A 113 3.94 5.82 7.03
C THR A 113 2.48 5.48 7.26
N PHE A 114 2.05 5.47 8.52
CA PHE A 114 0.66 5.21 8.91
C PHE A 114 0.07 6.42 9.63
N LEU A 115 -1.10 6.88 9.19
CA LEU A 115 -1.82 8.01 9.81
C LEU A 115 -3.21 7.59 10.31
#